data_AF-A0A6N6N2S6-F1
#
_entry.id   AF-A0A6N6N2S6-F1
#
_cell.length_a   1.000
_cell.length_b   1.000
_cell.length_c   1.000
_cell.angle_alpha   90.00
_cell.angle_beta   90.00
_cell.angle_gamma   90.00
#
_symmetry.space_group_name_H-M   'P 1'
#
loop_
_entity.id
_entity.type
_entity.pdbx_description
1 polymer ?
#
loop_
_entity_poly.entity_id
_entity_poly.type
_entity_poly.pdbx_seq_one_letter_code
_entity_poly.pdbx_strand_id
1 'polypeptide(L)'
;MEDLRNVIDLKHVTCGLVPAIVTELEKRTEDEVCVFVRQGIRDELWNSFGSGGEWEIEMKDGMFHDEIVFRRVRSTQLDPLNLMDF
;
A
#
# COMPACT_ATOMS: atom_id res chain seq x y z
N MET A 1 16.53 -9.75 -8.38
CA MET A 1 15.90 -9.43 -9.69
C MET A 1 14.53 -8.92 -9.32
N GLU A 2 14.39 -7.61 -9.14
CA GLU A 2 13.11 -7.01 -8.72
C GLU A 2 12.14 -7.01 -9.91
N ASP A 3 10.97 -7.58 -9.70
CA ASP A 3 9.94 -7.77 -10.72
C ASP A 3 9.23 -6.43 -10.97
N LEU A 4 9.81 -5.61 -11.85
CA LEU A 4 9.31 -4.29 -12.25
C LEU A 4 7.88 -4.29 -12.83
N ARG A 5 7.25 -5.46 -13.01
CA ARG A 5 5.90 -5.59 -13.59
C ARG A 5 4.80 -5.07 -12.66
N ASN A 6 5.06 -4.99 -11.36
CA ASN A 6 4.08 -4.58 -10.36
C ASN A 6 4.31 -3.16 -9.82
N VAL A 7 5.11 -2.36 -10.52
CA VAL A 7 5.42 -0.99 -10.13
C VAL A 7 4.49 0.00 -10.81
N ILE A 8 3.91 0.90 -10.03
CA ILE A 8 3.03 1.99 -10.48
C ILE A 8 3.74 3.31 -10.16
N ASP A 9 4.05 4.09 -11.20
CA ASP A 9 4.71 5.38 -11.02
C ASP A 9 3.68 6.51 -10.93
N LEU A 10 3.51 7.07 -9.72
CA LEU A 10 2.63 8.20 -9.44
C LEU A 10 3.43 9.41 -8.90
N LYS A 11 4.74 9.48 -9.18
CA LYS A 11 5.62 10.57 -8.70
C LYS A 11 5.15 11.95 -9.16
N HIS A 12 4.49 12.01 -10.32
CA HIS A 12 3.98 13.23 -10.93
C HIS A 12 2.60 13.66 -10.41
N VAL A 13 1.91 12.81 -9.64
CA VAL A 13 0.57 13.10 -9.15
C VAL A 13 0.66 14.04 -7.95
N THR A 14 0.22 15.28 -8.14
CA THR A 14 0.24 16.33 -7.11
C THR A 14 -1.06 16.41 -6.33
N CYS A 15 -2.20 16.24 -7.01
CA CYS A 15 -3.54 16.24 -6.41
C CYS A 15 -4.24 14.90 -6.64
N GLY A 16 -5.04 14.45 -5.67
CA GLY A 16 -5.81 13.21 -5.80
C GLY A 16 -4.95 11.94 -5.80
N LEU A 17 -3.85 11.93 -5.05
CA LEU A 17 -2.95 10.78 -5.00
C LEU A 17 -3.63 9.52 -4.43
N VAL A 18 -4.35 9.65 -3.32
CA VAL A 18 -5.09 8.54 -2.69
C VAL A 18 -6.09 7.90 -3.66
N PRO A 19 -7.03 8.64 -4.31
CA PRO A 19 -7.94 8.02 -5.26
C PRO A 19 -7.23 7.44 -6.49
N ALA A 20 -6.11 8.03 -6.93
CA ALA A 20 -5.31 7.46 -8.02
C ALA A 20 -4.70 6.11 -7.65
N ILE A 21 -4.13 6.00 -6.44
CA ILE A 21 -3.61 4.74 -5.90
C ILE A 21 -4.72 3.69 -5.84
N VAL A 22 -5.87 4.01 -5.24
CA VAL A 22 -7.00 3.07 -5.11
C VAL A 22 -7.45 2.58 -6.49
N THR A 23 -7.66 3.49 -7.43
CA THR A 23 -8.07 3.17 -8.81
C THR A 23 -7.10 2.21 -9.49
N GLU A 24 -5.80 2.36 -9.23
CA GLU A 24 -4.80 1.46 -9.79
C GLU A 24 -4.78 0.11 -9.08
N LEU A 25 -4.89 0.06 -7.74
CA LEU A 25 -4.96 -1.18 -6.97
C LEU A 25 -6.19 -2.03 -7.34
N GLU A 26 -7.34 -1.42 -7.65
CA GLU A 26 -8.56 -2.11 -8.09
C GLU A 26 -8.39 -2.83 -9.44
N LYS A 27 -7.48 -2.35 -10.30
CA LYS A 27 -7.20 -2.96 -11.61
C LYS A 27 -6.22 -4.14 -11.52
N ARG A 28 -5.55 -4.29 -10.38
CA ARG A 28 -4.48 -5.28 -10.17
C ARG A 28 -5.02 -6.54 -9.54
N THR A 29 -4.60 -7.69 -10.04
CA THR A 29 -4.92 -9.00 -9.45
C THR A 29 -3.77 -9.54 -8.62
N GLU A 30 -2.65 -8.84 -8.63
CA GLU A 30 -1.44 -9.19 -7.93
C GLU A 30 -1.60 -8.99 -6.40
N ASP A 31 -0.98 -9.87 -5.63
CA ASP A 31 -1.00 -9.81 -4.16
C ASP A 31 -0.07 -8.72 -3.60
N GLU A 32 0.92 -8.28 -4.37
CA GLU A 32 1.87 -7.23 -3.99
C GLU A 32 2.01 -6.22 -5.14
N VAL A 33 1.82 -4.95 -4.83
CA VAL A 33 1.93 -3.84 -5.79
C VAL A 33 2.80 -2.75 -5.17
N CYS A 34 3.80 -2.31 -5.92
CA CYS A 34 4.69 -1.25 -5.52
C CYS A 34 4.25 0.05 -6.17
N VAL A 35 4.17 1.14 -5.41
CA VAL A 35 3.78 2.46 -5.89
C VAL A 35 4.89 3.44 -5.55
N PHE A 36 5.41 4.11 -6.57
CA PHE A 36 6.32 5.23 -6.37
C PHE A 36 5.57 6.53 -6.31
N VAL A 37 5.85 7.33 -5.28
CA VAL A 37 5.21 8.61 -5.05
C VAL A 37 6.25 9.69 -4.80
N ARG A 38 5.84 10.96 -4.85
CA ARG A 38 6.73 12.08 -4.50
C ARG A 38 7.22 11.95 -3.05
N GLN A 39 8.36 12.54 -2.74
CA GLN A 39 8.84 12.56 -1.35
C GLN A 39 7.95 13.44 -0.46
N GLY A 40 7.88 13.08 0.83
CA GLY A 40 7.33 13.95 1.89
C GLY A 40 5.81 13.90 2.03
N ILE A 41 5.18 12.85 1.52
CA ILE A 41 3.73 12.60 1.63
C ILE A 41 3.40 11.33 2.43
N ARG A 42 4.42 10.77 3.09
CA ARG A 42 4.31 9.59 3.94
C ARG A 42 3.18 9.75 4.97
N ASP A 43 3.15 10.86 5.70
CA ASP A 43 2.12 11.14 6.70
C ASP A 43 0.71 11.24 6.08
N GLU A 44 0.58 11.88 4.93
CA GLU A 44 -0.72 11.98 4.21
C GLU A 44 -1.24 10.59 3.84
N LEU A 45 -0.35 9.74 3.32
CA LEU A 45 -0.68 8.38 2.92
C LEU A 45 -0.96 7.49 4.13
N TRP A 46 -0.18 7.61 5.20
CA TRP A 46 -0.40 6.85 6.42
C TRP A 46 -1.74 7.18 7.05
N ASN A 47 -2.11 8.46 7.10
CA ASN A 47 -3.44 8.88 7.58
C ASN A 47 -4.58 8.40 6.67
N SER A 48 -4.31 8.14 5.39
CA SER A 48 -5.32 7.71 4.42
C SER A 48 -5.49 6.19 4.36
N PHE A 49 -4.40 5.43 4.45
CA PHE A 49 -4.36 3.98 4.24
C PHE A 49 -4.05 3.16 5.51
N GLY A 50 -3.51 3.78 6.57
CA GLY A 50 -2.89 3.09 7.70
C GLY A 50 -3.84 2.37 8.67
N SER A 51 -5.15 2.43 8.49
CA SER A 51 -6.12 1.77 9.38
C SER A 51 -7.21 1.01 8.62
N GLY A 52 -6.95 -0.26 8.31
CA GLY A 52 -8.01 -1.27 8.15
C GLY A 52 -8.58 -1.50 6.74
N GLY A 53 -7.81 -1.24 5.68
CA GLY A 53 -8.18 -1.61 4.32
C GLY A 53 -7.88 -3.07 3.96
N GLU A 54 -8.21 -3.46 2.73
CA GLU A 54 -7.85 -4.76 2.14
C GLU A 54 -6.34 -4.91 1.85
N TRP A 55 -5.54 -3.89 2.17
CA TRP A 55 -4.12 -3.80 1.86
C TRP A 55 -3.32 -3.42 3.11
N GLU A 56 -2.28 -4.19 3.39
CA GLU A 56 -1.19 -3.83 4.29
C GLU A 56 -0.21 -2.92 3.54
N ILE A 57 0.29 -1.89 4.22
CA ILE A 57 1.18 -0.89 3.64
C ILE A 57 2.56 -0.90 4.31
N GLU A 58 3.60 -0.93 3.49
CA GLU A 58 4.99 -0.75 3.90
C GLU A 58 5.59 0.42 3.13
N MET A 59 6.16 1.40 3.85
CA MET A 59 6.75 2.59 3.24
C MET A 59 8.27 2.54 3.37
N LYS A 60 8.97 2.69 2.24
CA LYS A 60 10.43 2.77 2.17
C LYS A 60 10.84 4.14 1.67
N ASP A 61 11.76 4.76 2.41
CA ASP A 61 12.36 6.02 2.01
C ASP A 61 13.35 5.77 0.86
N GLY A 62 13.07 6.38 -0.29
CA GLY A 62 13.97 6.37 -1.43
C GLY A 62 14.66 7.73 -1.60
N MET A 63 15.82 7.73 -2.27
CA MET A 63 16.66 8.92 -2.40
C MET A 63 16.03 10.04 -3.24
N PHE A 64 15.07 9.71 -4.13
CA PHE A 64 14.40 10.65 -5.05
C PHE A 64 12.87 10.55 -5.06
N HIS A 65 12.32 9.49 -4.49
CA HIS A 65 10.89 9.18 -4.42
C HIS A 65 10.67 8.27 -3.23
N ASP A 66 9.46 8.30 -2.67
CA ASP A 66 9.06 7.34 -1.66
C ASP A 66 8.46 6.12 -2.36
N GLU A 67 8.73 4.95 -1.81
CA GLU A 67 8.18 3.68 -2.27
C GLU A 67 7.15 3.19 -1.25
N ILE A 68 5.97 2.84 -1.74
CA ILE A 68 4.91 2.25 -0.94
C ILE A 68 4.60 0.87 -1.52
N VAL A 69 4.77 -0.16 -0.70
CA VAL A 69 4.39 -1.52 -1.04
C VAL A 69 3.03 -1.79 -0.44
N PHE A 70 2.07 -2.11 -1.30
CA PHE A 70 0.74 -2.57 -0.94
C PHE A 70 0.71 -4.09 -1.05
N ARG A 71 0.41 -4.77 0.06
CA ARG A 71 0.22 -6.22 0.10
C ARG A 71 -1.24 -6.53 0.41
N ARG A 72 -1.91 -7.35 -0.42
CA ARG A 72 -3.29 -7.75 -0.15
C ARG A 72 -3.33 -8.49 1.18
N VAL A 73 -4.15 -8.00 2.10
CA VAL A 73 -4.49 -8.74 3.31
C VAL A 73 -5.39 -9.88 2.85
N ARG A 74 -4.80 -11.06 2.65
CA ARG A 74 -5.59 -12.28 2.62
C ARG A 74 -6.18 -12.38 4.01
N SER A 75 -7.48 -12.15 4.14
CA SER A 75 -8.22 -12.50 5.35
C SER A 75 -8.02 -14.00 5.59
N THR A 76 -6.95 -14.38 6.29
CA THR A 76 -7.04 -15.51 7.19
C THR A 76 -8.12 -15.06 8.14
N GLN A 77 -9.31 -15.59 7.90
CA GLN A 77 -10.40 -15.61 8.85
C GLN A 77 -9.76 -16.04 10.17
N LEU A 78 -9.41 -15.06 11.01
CA LEU A 78 -8.98 -15.30 12.37
C LEU A 78 -10.15 -16.04 12.99
N ASP A 79 -9.95 -17.33 13.27
CA ASP A 79 -10.88 -18.11 14.08
C ASP A 79 -11.28 -17.24 15.28
N PRO A 80 -12.56 -16.83 15.39
CA PRO A 80 -12.99 -15.92 16.43
C PRO A 80 -13.18 -16.71 17.73
N LEU A 81 -12.10 -17.18 18.35
CA LEU A 81 -12.01 -17.55 19.77
C LEU A 81 -10.60 -18.09 20.07
N ASN A 82 -9.70 -17.24 20.55
CA ASN A 82 -8.69 -17.69 21.53
C ASN A 82 -8.73 -16.70 22.70
N LEU A 83 -9.88 -16.71 23.35
CA LEU A 83 -10.10 -16.15 24.68
C LEU A 83 -9.98 -17.31 25.68
N MET A 84 -8.77 -17.55 26.20
CA MET A 84 -8.39 -18.37 27.38
C MET A 84 -6.89 -18.66 27.23
N ASP A 85 -6.01 -18.66 28.20
CA ASP A 85 -5.95 -18.53 29.66
C ASP A 85 -4.45 -18.14 29.88
N PHE A 86 -4.05 -17.22 30.76
CA PHE A 86 -3.51 -17.45 32.10
C PHE A 86 -3.18 -16.09 32.75
#